data_AF-A0A949HX97-F1
#
_entry.id   AF-A0A949HX97-F1
#
_cell.length_a   1.000
_cell.length_b   1.000
_cell.length_c   1.000
_cell.angle_alpha   90.00
_cell.angle_beta   90.00
_cell.angle_gamma   90.00
#
_symmetry.space_group_name_H-M   'P 1'
#
loop_
_entity.id
_entity.type
_entity.pdbx_description
1 polymer ?
#
loop_
_entity_poly.entity_id
_entity_poly.type
_entity_poly.pdbx_seq_one_letter_code
_entity_poly.pdbx_strand_id
1 'polypeptide(L)'
;LGWTFALALSCYMGITADVSGRWTTPMAIRYLTPDKPQVKGWLPAPGGILYSEDMSIFYETFFKNPHGDWRYMVGFEPTWMPKKDVEIYESIMWNMGDPKAYTPWIKMMTPADRLVIPGGRGAPPNIPQLDWNYAVSGIWVGRLPQPVEKGTAAPTIPASKPMSTLPAPETEAVPPSG
;
A
#
# COMPACT_ATOMS: atom_id res chain seq x y z
N LEU A 1 -4.21 -30.84 -37.93
CA LEU A 1 -3.00 -30.09 -37.53
C LEU A 1 -3.22 -28.56 -37.45
N GLY A 2 -3.95 -27.93 -38.39
CA GLY A 2 -4.15 -26.47 -38.37
C GLY A 2 -4.93 -25.93 -37.15
N TRP A 3 -5.99 -26.62 -36.72
CA TRP A 3 -6.83 -26.19 -35.59
C TRP A 3 -6.11 -26.22 -34.24
N THR A 4 -5.30 -27.24 -33.99
CA THR A 4 -4.47 -27.33 -32.79
C THR A 4 -3.44 -26.22 -32.75
N PHE A 5 -2.85 -25.86 -33.90
CA PHE A 5 -1.90 -24.77 -33.99
C PHE A 5 -2.56 -23.41 -33.76
N ALA A 6 -3.75 -23.18 -34.33
CA ALA A 6 -4.53 -21.96 -34.12
C ALA A 6 -4.96 -21.79 -32.66
N LEU A 7 -5.43 -22.86 -32.00
CA LEU A 7 -5.77 -22.83 -30.58
C LEU A 7 -4.53 -22.57 -29.71
N ALA A 8 -3.42 -23.26 -29.99
CA ALA A 8 -2.17 -23.05 -29.26
C ALA A 8 -1.66 -21.61 -29.40
N LEU A 9 -1.73 -21.05 -30.61
CA LEU A 9 -1.32 -19.67 -30.87
C LEU A 9 -2.20 -18.65 -30.14
N SER A 10 -3.53 -18.84 -30.16
CA SER A 10 -4.46 -17.97 -29.44
C SER A 10 -4.27 -18.03 -27.92
N CYS A 11 -4.07 -19.23 -27.35
CA CYS A 11 -3.75 -19.38 -25.94
C CYS A 11 -2.40 -18.74 -25.59
N TYR A 12 -1.37 -18.94 -26.43
CA TYR A 12 -0.06 -18.34 -26.24
C TYR A 12 -0.17 -16.81 -26.19
N MET A 13 -0.79 -16.18 -27.18
CA MET A 13 -0.98 -14.72 -27.18
C MET A 13 -1.80 -14.24 -25.98
N GLY A 14 -2.87 -14.95 -25.60
CA GLY A 14 -3.69 -14.58 -24.44
C GLY A 14 -2.95 -14.65 -23.11
N ILE A 15 -2.00 -15.58 -22.96
CA ILE A 15 -1.19 -15.72 -21.75
C ILE A 15 -0.02 -14.74 -21.75
N THR A 16 0.71 -14.61 -22.87
CA THR A 16 1.93 -13.79 -22.94
C THR A 16 1.67 -12.33 -23.21
N ALA A 17 0.48 -11.95 -23.68
CA ALA A 17 0.17 -10.54 -23.88
C ALA A 17 0.14 -9.82 -22.53
N ASP A 18 0.73 -8.62 -22.51
CA ASP A 18 0.71 -7.72 -21.37
C ASP A 18 -0.59 -6.91 -21.31
N VAL A 19 -1.73 -7.59 -21.50
CA VAL A 19 -3.05 -6.95 -21.43
C VAL A 19 -3.25 -6.41 -20.02
N SER A 20 -3.64 -5.14 -19.93
CA SER A 20 -3.83 -4.42 -18.65
C SER A 20 -2.58 -4.37 -17.76
N GLY A 21 -1.38 -4.54 -18.34
CA GLY A 21 -0.12 -4.51 -17.60
C GLY A 21 0.08 -5.74 -16.70
N ARG A 22 -0.50 -6.90 -17.04
CA ARG A 22 -0.38 -8.13 -16.26
C ARG A 22 1.05 -8.49 -15.86
N TRP A 23 2.02 -8.26 -16.76
CA TRP A 23 3.44 -8.57 -16.56
C TRP A 23 4.25 -7.35 -16.15
N THR A 24 3.85 -6.15 -16.58
CA THR A 24 4.59 -4.90 -16.30
C THR A 24 4.18 -4.20 -15.00
N THR A 25 2.94 -4.33 -14.54
CA THR A 25 2.45 -3.72 -13.30
C THR A 25 3.24 -4.16 -12.06
N PRO A 26 3.57 -5.46 -11.89
CA PRO A 26 4.39 -5.92 -10.77
C PRO A 26 5.84 -5.40 -10.82
N MET A 27 6.36 -5.02 -11.99
CA MET A 27 7.73 -4.48 -12.12
C MET A 27 7.87 -3.06 -11.57
N ALA A 28 6.76 -2.36 -11.39
CA ALA A 28 6.74 -1.08 -10.68
C ALA A 28 6.83 -1.30 -9.16
N ILE A 29 7.80 -2.08 -8.68
CA ILE A 29 7.98 -2.39 -7.25
C ILE A 29 8.06 -1.09 -6.46
N ARG A 30 7.18 -0.95 -5.46
CA ARG A 30 6.89 0.31 -4.78
C ARG A 30 7.44 0.26 -3.36
N TYR A 31 8.76 0.32 -3.27
CA TYR A 31 9.43 0.29 -1.96
C TYR A 31 9.03 1.48 -1.08
N LEU A 32 8.59 1.19 0.14
CA LEU A 32 8.43 2.15 1.23
C LEU A 32 9.82 2.47 1.81
N THR A 33 10.47 3.48 1.27
CA THR A 33 11.83 3.87 1.65
C THR A 33 11.87 5.30 2.23
N PRO A 34 12.67 5.57 3.28
CA PRO A 34 12.71 6.88 3.95
C PRO A 34 13.24 8.04 3.09
N ASP A 35 13.99 7.75 2.02
CA ASP A 35 14.55 8.71 1.07
C ASP A 35 13.47 9.42 0.23
N LYS A 36 12.30 8.80 0.07
CA LYS A 36 11.17 9.40 -0.65
C LYS A 36 10.47 10.43 0.22
N PRO A 37 10.30 11.68 -0.23
CA PRO A 37 9.60 12.73 0.53
C PRO A 37 8.19 12.33 0.98
N GLN A 38 7.49 11.53 0.17
CA GLN A 38 6.13 11.05 0.44
C GLN A 38 6.06 10.00 1.54
N VAL A 39 7.15 9.26 1.80
CA VAL A 39 7.22 8.20 2.82
C VAL A 39 7.80 8.75 4.14
N LYS A 40 8.56 9.85 4.08
CA LYS A 40 9.22 10.44 5.24
C LYS A 40 8.23 10.75 6.36
N GLY A 41 8.48 10.17 7.54
CA GLY A 41 7.62 10.32 8.72
C GLY A 41 6.36 9.45 8.73
N TRP A 42 6.13 8.65 7.68
CA TRP A 42 4.99 7.74 7.57
C TRP A 42 5.33 6.27 7.81
N LEU A 43 6.61 5.91 7.91
CA LEU A 43 7.01 4.60 8.41
C LEU A 43 6.70 4.44 9.91
N PRO A 44 6.65 3.19 10.42
CA PRO A 44 6.51 2.96 11.86
C PRO A 44 7.64 3.65 12.63
N ALA A 45 7.33 4.15 13.82
CA ALA A 45 8.34 4.66 14.73
C ALA A 45 9.10 3.49 15.39
N PRO A 46 10.28 3.74 16.00
CA PRO A 46 11.01 2.69 16.71
C PRO A 46 10.14 1.96 17.74
N GLY A 47 10.18 0.63 17.73
CA GLY A 47 9.36 -0.27 18.55
C GLY A 47 7.95 -0.55 18.01
N GLY A 48 7.50 0.20 17.01
CA GLY A 48 6.19 0.05 16.38
C GLY A 48 6.04 -1.21 15.54
N ILE A 49 4.84 -1.37 14.97
CA ILE A 49 4.42 -2.51 14.16
C ILE A 49 3.87 -2.01 12.82
N LEU A 50 4.34 -2.62 11.73
CA LEU A 50 3.74 -2.51 10.41
C LEU A 50 2.70 -3.61 10.24
N TYR A 51 1.43 -3.19 10.21
CA TYR A 51 0.29 -4.05 9.91
C TYR A 51 0.02 -4.04 8.41
N SER A 52 -0.12 -5.21 7.80
CA SER A 52 -0.63 -5.39 6.45
C SER A 52 -1.12 -6.82 6.30
N GLU A 53 -2.17 -7.00 5.52
CA GLU A 53 -2.70 -8.28 5.06
C GLU A 53 -1.94 -8.83 3.84
N ASP A 54 -1.17 -7.98 3.17
CA ASP A 54 -0.43 -8.35 1.98
C ASP A 54 1.04 -8.66 2.32
N MET A 55 1.42 -9.93 2.16
CA MET A 55 2.79 -10.39 2.41
C MET A 55 3.81 -9.72 1.47
N SER A 56 3.40 -9.25 0.28
CA SER A 56 4.31 -8.53 -0.62
C SER A 56 4.83 -7.24 0.01
N ILE A 57 4.01 -6.55 0.80
CA ILE A 57 4.40 -5.34 1.53
C ILE A 57 5.53 -5.64 2.52
N PHE A 58 5.48 -6.80 3.19
CA PHE A 58 6.57 -7.25 4.05
C PHE A 58 7.87 -7.41 3.25
N TYR A 59 7.85 -8.18 2.16
CA TYR A 59 9.06 -8.45 1.37
C TYR A 59 9.66 -7.17 0.78
N GLU A 60 8.85 -6.30 0.20
CA GLU A 60 9.30 -5.05 -0.40
C GLU A 60 9.87 -4.10 0.66
N THR A 61 9.17 -3.95 1.79
CA THR A 61 9.60 -3.02 2.84
C THR A 61 10.84 -3.54 3.55
N PHE A 62 10.91 -4.83 3.89
CA PHE A 62 12.06 -5.45 4.54
C PHE A 62 13.31 -5.39 3.66
N PHE A 63 13.19 -5.63 2.35
CA PHE A 63 14.32 -5.60 1.42
C PHE A 63 15.07 -4.26 1.43
N LYS A 64 14.34 -3.14 1.58
CA LYS A 64 14.95 -1.79 1.64
C LYS A 64 15.18 -1.28 3.06
N ASN A 65 14.56 -1.90 4.06
CA ASN A 65 14.68 -1.51 5.46
C ASN A 65 15.05 -2.72 6.34
N PRO A 66 16.16 -3.44 6.05
CA PRO A 66 16.52 -4.66 6.79
C PRO A 66 16.89 -4.38 8.25
N HIS A 67 17.23 -3.13 8.57
CA HIS A 67 17.57 -2.64 9.91
C HIS A 67 16.51 -1.67 10.46
N GLY A 68 15.27 -1.72 9.97
CA GLY A 68 14.19 -0.91 10.53
C GLY A 68 13.93 -1.27 11.99
N ASP A 69 13.82 -0.27 12.86
CA ASP A 69 13.59 -0.46 14.30
C ASP A 69 12.14 -0.85 14.65
N TRP A 70 11.39 -1.44 13.72
CA TRP A 70 9.99 -1.84 13.89
C TRP A 70 9.79 -3.32 13.57
N ARG A 71 8.63 -3.84 13.94
CA ARG A 71 8.23 -5.22 13.67
C ARG A 71 7.20 -5.27 12.55
N TYR A 72 7.07 -6.42 11.91
CA TYR A 72 6.03 -6.69 10.92
C TYR A 72 5.00 -7.61 11.55
N MET A 73 3.71 -7.27 11.44
CA MET A 73 2.64 -8.13 11.95
C MET A 73 2.58 -9.42 11.15
N VAL A 74 2.51 -9.30 9.83
CA VAL A 74 2.70 -10.42 8.89
C VAL A 74 4.15 -10.37 8.40
N GLY A 75 4.94 -11.35 8.81
CA GLY A 75 6.34 -11.50 8.40
C GLY A 75 6.50 -12.42 7.18
N PHE A 76 7.56 -13.23 7.21
CA PHE A 76 7.82 -14.26 6.18
C PHE A 76 6.72 -15.29 6.04
N GLU A 77 6.07 -15.65 7.16
CA GLU A 77 4.97 -16.62 7.19
C GLU A 77 3.90 -16.19 8.20
N PRO A 78 2.60 -16.32 7.86
CA PRO A 78 1.51 -16.04 8.80
C PRO A 78 1.50 -16.97 10.03
N THR A 79 2.11 -18.14 9.95
CA THR A 79 2.17 -19.14 11.03
C THR A 79 2.94 -18.68 12.25
N TRP A 80 3.82 -17.68 12.11
CA TRP A 80 4.61 -17.11 13.21
C TRP A 80 3.89 -15.97 13.94
N MET A 81 2.72 -15.57 13.46
CA MET A 81 1.92 -14.54 14.10
C MET A 81 1.34 -15.05 15.42
N PRO A 82 1.10 -14.17 16.41
CA PRO A 82 0.28 -14.53 17.56
C PRO A 82 -1.08 -15.05 17.10
N LYS A 83 -1.61 -16.09 17.76
CA LYS A 83 -2.90 -16.74 17.36
C LYS A 83 -4.04 -15.75 17.14
N LYS A 84 -4.16 -14.76 18.04
CA LYS A 84 -5.18 -13.69 17.93
C LYS A 84 -5.07 -12.88 16.63
N ASP A 85 -3.85 -12.69 16.14
CA ASP A 85 -3.57 -11.88 14.95
C ASP A 85 -3.73 -12.70 13.68
N VAL A 86 -3.53 -14.03 13.73
CA VAL A 86 -3.87 -14.95 12.63
C VAL A 86 -5.37 -14.91 12.33
N GLU A 87 -6.22 -14.97 13.35
CA GLU A 87 -7.68 -14.90 13.15
C GLU A 87 -8.13 -13.59 12.50
N ILE A 88 -7.48 -12.47 12.86
CA ILE A 88 -7.74 -11.16 12.26
C ILE A 88 -7.27 -11.16 10.80
N TYR A 89 -6.07 -11.65 10.54
CA TYR A 89 -5.49 -11.78 9.20
C TYR A 89 -6.38 -12.61 8.28
N GLU A 90 -6.79 -13.81 8.72
CA GLU A 90 -7.70 -14.68 7.97
C GLU A 90 -9.04 -14.01 7.72
N SER A 91 -9.61 -13.32 8.73
CA SER A 91 -10.86 -12.56 8.55
C SER A 91 -10.73 -11.49 7.48
N ILE A 92 -9.61 -10.76 7.43
CA ILE A 92 -9.35 -9.77 6.38
C ILE A 92 -9.29 -10.45 5.01
N MET A 93 -8.57 -11.57 4.88
CA MET A 93 -8.48 -12.30 3.62
C MET A 93 -9.84 -12.83 3.15
N TRP A 94 -10.62 -13.44 4.05
CA TRP A 94 -11.94 -14.00 3.72
C TRP A 94 -12.97 -12.92 3.35
N ASN A 95 -12.81 -11.71 3.88
CA ASN A 95 -13.66 -10.55 3.54
C ASN A 95 -13.06 -9.68 2.43
N MET A 96 -12.10 -10.20 1.64
CA MET A 96 -11.50 -9.51 0.49
C MET A 96 -10.94 -8.12 0.84
N GLY A 97 -10.39 -7.95 2.05
CA GLY A 97 -9.85 -6.66 2.49
C GLY A 97 -10.91 -5.64 2.91
N ASP A 98 -12.12 -6.05 3.30
CA ASP A 98 -13.15 -5.11 3.79
C ASP A 98 -12.58 -4.23 4.93
N PRO A 99 -12.70 -2.89 4.85
CA PRO A 99 -12.23 -1.96 5.87
C PRO A 99 -12.62 -2.32 7.32
N LYS A 100 -13.79 -2.92 7.53
CA LYS A 100 -14.27 -3.33 8.86
C LYS A 100 -13.46 -4.47 9.45
N ALA A 101 -12.89 -5.36 8.63
CA ALA A 101 -12.10 -6.49 9.10
C ALA A 101 -10.80 -6.05 9.80
N TYR A 102 -10.28 -4.86 9.50
CA TYR A 102 -9.11 -4.28 10.15
C TYR A 102 -9.38 -3.72 11.55
N THR A 103 -10.65 -3.57 11.95
CA THR A 103 -11.04 -2.95 13.23
C THR A 103 -10.29 -3.51 14.44
N PRO A 104 -10.09 -4.83 14.59
CA PRO A 104 -9.34 -5.38 15.71
C PRO A 104 -7.88 -4.91 15.75
N TRP A 105 -7.17 -4.90 14.61
CA TRP A 105 -5.82 -4.35 14.54
C TRP A 105 -5.79 -2.86 14.87
N ILE A 106 -6.70 -2.07 14.30
CA ILE A 106 -6.79 -0.62 14.55
C ILE A 106 -6.97 -0.32 16.05
N LYS A 107 -7.77 -1.11 16.76
CA LYS A 107 -7.96 -0.97 18.21
C LYS A 107 -6.72 -1.28 19.04
N MET A 108 -5.81 -2.11 18.51
CA MET A 108 -4.56 -2.48 19.17
C MET A 108 -3.39 -1.57 18.78
N MET A 109 -3.53 -0.80 17.69
CA MET A 109 -2.49 0.11 17.23
C MET A 109 -2.14 1.15 18.29
N THR A 110 -0.85 1.46 18.34
CA THR A 110 -0.26 2.58 19.06
C THR A 110 0.11 3.70 18.07
N PRO A 111 0.41 4.93 18.55
CA PRO A 111 0.87 6.01 17.68
C PRO A 111 2.14 5.68 16.88
N ALA A 112 2.94 4.71 17.33
CA ALA A 112 4.14 4.23 16.65
C ALA A 112 3.83 3.32 15.45
N ASP A 113 2.64 2.72 15.41
CA ASP A 113 2.28 1.68 14.45
C ASP A 113 1.74 2.27 13.14
N ARG A 114 1.79 1.47 12.07
CA ARG A 114 1.24 1.82 10.75
C ARG A 114 0.41 0.68 10.20
N LEU A 115 -0.70 1.03 9.56
CA LEU A 115 -1.48 0.10 8.76
C LEU A 115 -1.21 0.38 7.28
N VAL A 116 -0.77 -0.62 6.52
CA VAL A 116 -0.41 -0.48 5.11
C VAL A 116 -1.38 -1.33 4.29
N ILE A 117 -2.09 -0.68 3.36
CA ILE A 117 -3.10 -1.31 2.50
C ILE A 117 -2.78 -0.99 1.03
N PRO A 118 -2.74 -2.00 0.14
CA PRO A 118 -2.64 -1.77 -1.29
C PRO A 118 -3.92 -1.12 -1.84
N GLY A 119 -3.79 -0.09 -2.68
CA GLY A 119 -4.94 0.59 -3.27
C GLY A 119 -4.59 1.71 -4.25
N GLY A 120 -5.50 2.01 -5.17
CA GLY A 120 -5.33 3.09 -6.15
C GLY A 120 -5.32 4.48 -5.51
N ARG A 121 -4.76 5.48 -6.22
CA ARG A 121 -4.68 6.87 -5.74
C ARG A 121 -6.04 7.58 -5.61
N GLY A 122 -7.08 7.04 -6.26
CA GLY A 122 -8.37 7.71 -6.42
C GLY A 122 -9.10 8.01 -5.11
N ALA A 123 -8.95 7.17 -4.10
CA ALA A 123 -9.51 7.39 -2.77
C ALA A 123 -8.71 6.64 -1.70
N PRO A 124 -8.55 7.22 -0.49
CA PRO A 124 -8.00 6.49 0.64
C PRO A 124 -8.94 5.37 1.10
N PRO A 125 -8.44 4.35 1.81
CA PRO A 125 -9.27 3.33 2.43
C PRO A 125 -10.36 3.93 3.32
N ASN A 126 -11.56 3.32 3.32
CA ASN A 126 -12.71 3.80 4.09
C ASN A 126 -12.62 3.39 5.57
N ILE A 127 -11.56 3.84 6.25
CA ILE A 127 -11.26 3.60 7.66
C ILE A 127 -11.04 4.99 8.30
N PRO A 128 -12.10 5.65 8.79
CA PRO A 128 -12.03 7.04 9.25
C PRO A 128 -11.25 7.22 10.56
N GLN A 129 -10.93 6.14 11.27
CA GLN A 129 -10.12 6.18 12.49
C GLN A 129 -8.63 6.43 12.22
N LEU A 130 -8.19 6.40 10.96
CA LEU A 130 -6.79 6.56 10.57
C LEU A 130 -6.62 7.76 9.64
N ASP A 131 -5.52 8.47 9.82
CA ASP A 131 -5.01 9.41 8.82
C ASP A 131 -4.30 8.63 7.73
N TRP A 132 -4.58 8.96 6.46
CA TRP A 132 -4.05 8.25 5.31
C TRP A 132 -3.06 9.08 4.49
N ASN A 133 -1.98 8.44 4.08
CA ASN A 133 -1.00 9.00 3.15
C ASN A 133 -0.75 8.04 1.99
N TYR A 134 -0.79 8.59 0.77
CA TYR A 134 -0.43 7.83 -0.42
C TYR A 134 1.09 7.86 -0.60
N ALA A 135 1.76 6.95 0.08
CA ALA A 135 3.21 7.01 0.27
C ALA A 135 3.96 6.69 -1.02
N VAL A 136 3.50 5.71 -1.78
CA VAL A 136 4.03 5.31 -3.09
C VAL A 136 2.88 4.81 -3.95
N SER A 137 3.11 4.66 -5.26
CA SER A 137 2.06 4.18 -6.16
C SER A 137 1.47 2.86 -5.66
N GLY A 138 0.14 2.77 -5.65
CA GLY A 138 -0.61 1.63 -5.15
C GLY A 138 -0.58 1.33 -3.66
N ILE A 139 0.01 2.18 -2.81
CA ILE A 139 0.13 1.89 -1.38
C ILE A 139 -0.34 3.07 -0.53
N TRP A 140 -1.29 2.78 0.35
CA TRP A 140 -1.76 3.68 1.39
C TRP A 140 -1.15 3.30 2.73
N VAL A 141 -0.64 4.30 3.45
CA VAL A 141 -0.11 4.14 4.81
C VAL A 141 -1.00 4.92 5.76
N GLY A 142 -1.60 4.20 6.70
CA GLY A 142 -2.49 4.68 7.74
C GLY A 142 -1.77 4.80 9.09
N ARG A 143 -2.08 5.84 9.84
CA ARG A 143 -1.63 6.01 11.23
C ARG A 143 -2.77 6.54 12.10
N LEU A 144 -2.67 6.33 13.41
CA LEU A 144 -3.59 6.99 14.34
C LEU A 144 -3.45 8.52 14.22
N PRO A 145 -4.57 9.27 14.27
CA PRO A 145 -4.54 10.73 14.27
C PRO A 145 -3.63 11.25 15.36
N GLN A 146 -2.66 12.07 14.97
CA GLN A 146 -1.79 12.75 15.92
C GLN A 146 -2.54 13.98 16.45
N PRO A 147 -2.50 14.26 17.76
CA PRO A 147 -2.89 15.57 18.26
C PRO A 147 -2.10 16.61 17.48
N VAL A 148 -2.78 17.58 16.87
CA VAL A 148 -2.13 18.63 16.09
C VAL A 148 -1.18 19.38 17.02
N GLU A 149 0.13 19.08 16.95
CA GLU A 149 1.12 19.99 17.48
C GLU A 149 0.95 21.31 16.73
N LYS A 150 0.64 22.38 17.47
CA LYS A 150 0.54 23.73 16.93
C LYS A 150 1.86 24.10 16.24
N GLY A 151 1.88 23.96 14.92
CA GLY A 151 2.89 24.56 14.05
C GLY A 151 3.88 23.58 13.43
N THR A 152 3.44 22.76 12.48
CA THR A 152 4.14 22.48 11.21
C THR A 152 3.17 21.69 10.32
N ALA A 153 2.42 22.39 9.46
CA ALA A 153 1.54 21.76 8.49
C ALA A 153 2.34 21.38 7.23
N ALA A 154 2.56 20.09 7.01
CA ALA A 154 2.67 19.51 5.67
C ALA A 154 1.23 19.19 5.17
N PRO A 155 0.96 19.16 3.85
CA PRO A 155 -0.39 19.11 3.34
C PRO A 155 -1.02 17.73 3.56
N THR A 156 -1.69 17.54 4.70
CA THR A 156 -2.63 16.45 4.92
C THR A 156 -3.97 16.87 4.33
N ILE A 157 -4.47 16.15 3.32
CA ILE A 157 -5.82 16.38 2.78
C ILE A 157 -6.83 15.89 3.82
N PRO A 158 -7.65 16.77 4.42
CA PRO A 158 -8.70 16.36 5.34
C PRO A 158 -9.84 15.69 4.56
N ALA A 159 -10.36 14.58 5.08
CA ALA A 159 -11.52 13.90 4.53
C ALA A 159 -12.82 14.69 4.78
N SER A 160 -13.10 15.71 3.96
CA SER A 160 -14.46 16.17 3.63
C SER A 160 -14.45 17.42 2.74
N LYS A 161 -14.59 17.23 1.42
CA LYS A 161 -15.40 18.03 0.48
C LYS A 161 -15.22 17.49 -0.96
N PRO A 162 -16.25 17.55 -1.83
CA PRO A 162 -16.10 17.14 -3.22
C PRO A 162 -15.14 18.09 -3.93
N MET A 163 -14.19 17.49 -4.65
CA MET A 163 -13.13 18.18 -5.37
C MET A 163 -13.70 18.84 -6.64
N SER A 164 -14.19 20.06 -6.51
CA SER A 164 -14.20 20.99 -7.64
C SER A 164 -12.94 21.85 -7.54
N THR A 165 -12.26 22.05 -8.68
CA THR A 165 -10.98 22.76 -8.90
C THR A 165 -9.69 22.08 -8.40
N LEU A 166 -9.16 21.15 -9.20
CA LEU A 166 -7.72 20.92 -9.36
C LEU A 166 -7.21 21.87 -10.47
N PRO A 167 -6.07 22.57 -10.30
CA PRO A 167 -5.40 23.21 -11.42
C PRO A 167 -4.77 22.15 -12.33
N ALA A 168 -4.76 22.44 -13.64
CA ALA A 168 -4.23 21.56 -14.69
C ALA A 168 -2.74 21.22 -14.45
N PRO A 169 -2.28 20.02 -14.83
CA PRO A 169 -0.88 19.64 -14.71
C PRO A 169 -0.01 20.54 -15.60
N GLU A 170 1.02 21.14 -15.00
CA GLU A 170 2.11 21.80 -15.72
C GLU A 170 2.73 20.83 -16.73
N THR A 171 2.83 21.31 -17.96
CA THR A 171 3.34 20.56 -19.11
C THR A 171 4.85 20.39 -18.96
N GLU A 172 5.29 19.20 -18.59
CA GLU A 172 6.70 18.82 -18.60
C GLU A 172 7.17 18.73 -20.07
N ALA A 173 8.10 19.59 -20.45
CA ALA A 173 8.61 19.70 -21.81
C ALA A 173 9.44 18.47 -22.20
N VAL A 174 9.06 17.82 -23.30
CA VAL A 174 9.81 16.72 -23.93
C VAL A 174 11.07 17.29 -24.60
N PRO A 175 12.29 16.84 -24.28
CA PRO A 175 13.48 17.25 -25.02
C PRO A 175 13.51 16.60 -26.42
N PRO A 176 14.03 17.29 -27.45
CA PRO A 176 13.99 16.80 -28.82
C PRO A 176 14.89 15.58 -29.02
N SER A 177 14.36 14.58 -29.72
CA SER A 177 15.08 13.41 -30.21
C SER A 177 16.22 13.84 -31.14
N GLY A 178 17.46 13.51 -30.75
CA GLY A 178 18.62 13.48 -31.63
C GLY A 178 18.96 12.04 -32.00
#